data_AF-A0A2G5BHJ3-F1
#
_entry.id   AF-A0A2G5BHJ3-F1
#
_cell.length_a   1.000
_cell.length_b   1.000
_cell.length_c   1.000
_cell.angle_alpha   90.00
_cell.angle_beta   90.00
_cell.angle_gamma   90.00
#
_symmetry.space_group_name_H-M   'P 1'
#
loop_
_entity.id
_entity.type
_entity.pdbx_description
1 polymer ?
#
loop_
_entity_poly.entity_id
_entity_poly.type
_entity_poly.pdbx_seq_one_letter_code
_entity_poly.pdbx_strand_id
1 'polypeptide(L)'
;LPSILRNPLVALIGESCTVTLVDNFDLLDPNCLRHALSKGLGLGIVLGGCIVKLPQLFKILNSKSVAGISLSSYVLELLANAITLAYNYRKGYSFTTYGEALFIGVQNLTIALLMLLLTGRATLGLAAGVSMLILTYALFDVSLVGGTMMSTLYGLTIPLVISSRIPQIYTIHKNKYTGQLSAFAVFNYFFGTAARLFTTIVEVDDSLVLVGAALAVIANGLLAAQMVYYWNASAPKEK
;
A
#
# COMPACT_ATOMS: atom_id res chain seq x y z
N LEU A 1 20.36 -11.77 24.60
CA LEU A 1 20.32 -11.88 23.12
C LEU A 1 21.67 -11.46 22.52
N PRO A 2 22.23 -12.11 21.47
CA PRO A 2 23.47 -11.64 20.81
C PRO A 2 23.32 -10.21 20.29
N SER A 3 24.38 -9.40 20.37
CA SER A 3 24.37 -7.97 20.01
C SER A 3 23.92 -7.69 18.56
N ILE A 4 24.23 -8.62 17.64
CA ILE A 4 23.82 -8.58 16.23
C ILE A 4 22.30 -8.56 16.07
N LEU A 5 21.56 -9.24 16.95
CA LEU A 5 20.09 -9.27 16.94
C LEU A 5 19.50 -8.22 17.89
N ARG A 6 20.18 -7.92 18.99
CA ARG A 6 19.67 -6.99 20.01
C ARG A 6 19.66 -5.55 19.52
N ASN A 7 20.71 -5.10 18.83
CA ASN A 7 20.83 -3.72 18.36
C ASN A 7 19.73 -3.30 17.35
N PRO A 8 19.43 -4.08 16.28
CA PRO A 8 18.33 -3.72 15.39
C PRO A 8 16.96 -3.83 16.08
N LEU A 9 16.81 -4.73 17.04
CA LEU A 9 15.57 -4.87 17.80
C LEU A 9 15.34 -3.67 18.73
N VAL A 10 16.36 -3.25 19.47
CA VAL A 10 16.32 -2.04 20.31
C VAL A 10 16.04 -0.79 19.47
N ALA A 11 16.64 -0.70 18.27
CA ALA A 11 16.37 0.41 17.35
C ALA A 11 14.93 0.40 16.81
N LEU A 12 14.28 -0.75 16.74
CA LEU A 12 12.93 -0.90 16.17
C LEU A 12 11.82 -0.70 17.20
N ILE A 13 11.94 -1.30 18.39
CA ILE A 13 10.88 -1.31 19.43
C ILE A 13 11.26 -0.54 20.71
N GLY A 14 12.48 -0.01 20.78
CA GLY A 14 12.99 0.72 21.94
C GLY A 14 13.61 -0.17 23.02
N GLU A 15 14.51 0.41 23.82
CA GLU A 15 15.27 -0.31 24.84
C GLU A 15 14.35 -0.84 25.96
N SER A 16 13.39 -0.01 26.42
CA SER A 16 12.43 -0.41 27.46
C SER A 16 11.60 -1.63 27.04
N CYS A 17 11.03 -1.62 25.84
CA CYS A 17 10.22 -2.76 25.38
C CYS A 17 11.07 -3.97 25.00
N THR A 18 12.31 -3.78 24.55
CA THR A 18 13.24 -4.90 24.34
C THR A 18 13.56 -5.58 25.67
N VAL A 19 13.82 -4.81 26.73
CA VAL A 19 14.09 -5.37 28.06
C VAL A 19 12.85 -6.10 28.60
N THR A 20 11.66 -5.48 28.54
CA THR A 20 10.42 -6.10 29.03
C THR A 20 10.05 -7.38 28.27
N LEU A 21 10.05 -7.36 26.93
CA LEU A 21 9.60 -8.50 26.12
C LEU A 21 10.65 -9.60 25.94
N VAL A 22 11.93 -9.23 25.80
CA VAL A 22 12.99 -10.17 25.40
C VAL A 22 13.88 -10.56 26.57
N ASP A 23 14.26 -9.61 27.43
CA ASP A 23 15.17 -9.90 28.54
C ASP A 23 14.38 -10.39 29.78
N ASN A 24 13.19 -9.84 30.05
CA ASN A 24 12.32 -10.22 31.17
C ASN A 24 11.24 -11.25 30.79
N PHE A 25 11.09 -11.59 29.51
CA PHE A 25 10.03 -12.48 28.98
C PHE A 25 8.61 -12.11 29.40
N ASP A 26 8.36 -10.83 29.71
CA ASP A 26 7.02 -10.34 30.04
C ASP A 26 6.24 -10.05 28.75
N LEU A 27 5.79 -11.12 28.12
CA LEU A 27 4.96 -11.09 26.90
C LEU A 27 3.55 -10.56 27.15
N LEU A 28 3.19 -10.29 28.41
CA LEU A 28 1.84 -9.86 28.80
C LEU A 28 1.74 -8.34 28.99
N ASP A 29 2.84 -7.58 28.89
CA ASP A 29 2.76 -6.11 28.85
C ASP A 29 2.00 -5.67 27.59
N PRO A 30 0.76 -5.15 27.75
CA PRO A 30 -0.11 -4.90 26.61
C PRO A 30 0.38 -3.73 25.75
N ASN A 31 1.16 -2.80 26.32
CA ASN A 31 1.65 -1.62 25.60
C ASN A 31 2.85 -1.99 24.75
N CYS A 32 3.84 -2.67 25.33
CA CYS A 32 5.02 -3.11 24.61
C CYS A 32 4.70 -4.17 23.56
N LEU A 33 3.80 -5.12 23.86
CA LEU A 33 3.39 -6.14 22.88
C LEU A 33 2.69 -5.50 21.68
N ARG A 34 1.74 -4.58 21.90
CA ARG A 34 1.05 -3.88 20.80
C ARG A 34 2.02 -3.07 19.95
N HIS A 35 2.95 -2.36 20.58
CA HIS A 35 3.96 -1.57 19.87
C HIS A 35 4.89 -2.47 19.03
N ALA A 36 5.39 -3.56 19.62
CA ALA A 36 6.26 -4.50 18.93
C ALA A 36 5.56 -5.20 17.74
N LEU A 37 4.31 -5.63 17.94
CA LEU A 37 3.49 -6.19 16.87
C LEU A 37 3.25 -5.16 15.75
N SER A 38 2.96 -3.90 16.10
CA SER A 38 2.76 -2.84 15.11
C SER A 38 4.01 -2.62 14.26
N LYS A 39 5.19 -2.49 14.89
CA LYS A 39 6.45 -2.30 14.16
C LYS A 39 6.82 -3.49 13.30
N GLY A 40 6.67 -4.70 13.82
CA GLY A 40 6.92 -5.93 13.06
C GLY A 40 6.01 -6.05 11.84
N LEU A 41 4.72 -5.76 12.03
CA LEU A 41 3.73 -5.78 10.95
C LEU A 41 3.98 -4.68 9.92
N GLY A 42 4.28 -3.46 10.36
CA GLY A 42 4.66 -2.34 9.49
C GLY A 42 5.89 -2.67 8.65
N LEU A 43 6.94 -3.25 9.25
CA LEU A 43 8.12 -3.70 8.51
C LEU A 43 7.78 -4.78 7.49
N GLY A 44 6.97 -5.78 7.86
CA GLY A 44 6.49 -6.81 6.94
C GLY A 44 5.74 -6.23 5.75
N ILE A 45 4.91 -5.22 5.99
CA ILE A 45 4.18 -4.54 4.91
C ILE A 45 5.14 -3.75 4.00
N VAL A 46 6.11 -3.01 4.56
CA VAL A 46 7.14 -2.31 3.75
C VAL A 46 7.91 -3.30 2.87
N LEU A 47 8.34 -4.44 3.43
CA LEU A 47 9.02 -5.50 2.68
C LEU A 47 8.14 -6.09 1.58
N GLY A 48 6.84 -6.30 1.86
CA GLY A 48 5.87 -6.70 0.84
C GLY A 48 5.75 -5.68 -0.30
N GLY A 49 5.76 -4.38 0.04
CA GLY A 49 5.77 -3.28 -0.92
C GLY A 49 6.96 -3.32 -1.88
N CYS A 50 8.14 -3.77 -1.43
CA CYS A 50 9.33 -3.93 -2.28
C CYS A 50 9.16 -5.01 -3.38
N ILE A 51 8.29 -5.99 -3.16
CA ILE A 51 8.17 -7.17 -4.03
C ILE A 51 6.91 -7.11 -4.90
N VAL A 52 5.86 -6.41 -4.46
CA VAL A 52 4.50 -6.49 -5.03
C VAL A 52 4.42 -6.24 -6.54
N LYS A 53 5.21 -5.31 -7.11
CA LYS A 53 5.17 -5.01 -8.56
C LYS A 53 6.26 -5.74 -9.36
N LEU A 54 7.22 -6.41 -8.71
CA LEU A 54 8.30 -7.13 -9.38
C LEU A 54 7.80 -8.22 -10.35
N PRO A 55 6.80 -9.06 -10.02
CA PRO A 55 6.29 -10.05 -10.97
C PRO A 55 5.78 -9.41 -12.27
N GLN A 56 5.11 -8.26 -12.16
CA GLN A 56 4.60 -7.52 -13.31
C GLN A 56 5.74 -6.90 -14.13
N LEU A 57 6.79 -6.38 -13.46
CA LEU A 57 7.99 -5.87 -14.11
C LEU A 57 8.68 -6.98 -14.94
N PHE A 58 8.91 -8.15 -14.34
CA PHE A 58 9.49 -9.29 -15.05
C PHE A 58 8.63 -9.74 -16.24
N LYS A 59 7.30 -9.75 -16.07
CA LYS A 59 6.38 -10.10 -17.16
C LYS A 59 6.51 -9.15 -18.36
N ILE A 60 6.64 -7.85 -18.12
CA ILE A 60 6.85 -6.84 -19.18
C ILE A 60 8.21 -7.03 -19.86
N LEU A 61 9.28 -7.24 -19.09
CA LEU A 61 10.62 -7.43 -19.64
C LEU A 61 10.71 -8.70 -20.51
N ASN A 62 10.07 -9.78 -20.08
CA ASN A 62 10.06 -11.05 -20.81
C ASN A 62 9.16 -11.01 -22.05
N SER A 63 7.97 -10.41 -21.95
CA SER A 63 7.03 -10.33 -23.08
C SER A 63 7.37 -9.22 -24.08
N LYS A 64 8.16 -8.22 -23.64
CA LYS A 64 8.39 -6.94 -24.33
C LYS A 64 7.09 -6.26 -24.79
N SER A 65 5.99 -6.50 -24.08
CA SER A 65 4.66 -6.03 -24.42
C SER A 65 3.94 -5.47 -23.21
N VAL A 66 3.17 -4.41 -23.43
CA VAL A 66 2.38 -3.70 -22.42
C VAL A 66 0.88 -3.73 -22.73
N ALA A 67 0.46 -4.70 -23.54
CA ALA A 67 -0.95 -4.94 -23.83
C ALA A 67 -1.71 -5.36 -22.55
N GLY A 68 -2.91 -4.80 -22.36
CA GLY A 68 -3.79 -5.13 -21.24
C GLY A 68 -3.49 -4.40 -19.92
N ILE A 69 -2.49 -3.52 -19.89
CA ILE A 69 -2.19 -2.66 -18.73
C ILE A 69 -2.37 -1.18 -19.08
N SER A 70 -2.93 -0.41 -18.15
CA SER A 70 -3.26 1.00 -18.35
C SER A 70 -2.17 1.91 -17.78
N LEU A 71 -1.58 2.75 -18.64
CA LEU A 71 -0.61 3.76 -18.21
C LEU A 71 -1.22 4.75 -17.21
N SER A 72 -2.49 5.15 -17.42
CA SER A 72 -3.14 6.12 -16.53
C SER A 72 -3.29 5.59 -15.10
N SER A 73 -3.54 4.29 -14.93
CA SER A 73 -3.59 3.65 -13.61
C SER A 73 -2.25 3.73 -12.90
N TYR A 74 -1.14 3.44 -13.59
CA TYR A 74 0.20 3.57 -13.00
C TYR A 74 0.57 5.01 -12.64
N VAL A 75 0.19 5.98 -13.47
CA VAL A 75 0.42 7.42 -13.18
C VAL A 75 -0.40 7.87 -11.97
N LEU A 76 -1.68 7.46 -11.87
CA LEU A 76 -2.52 7.78 -10.72
C LEU A 76 -2.00 7.14 -9.43
N GLU A 77 -1.56 5.87 -9.48
CA GLU A 77 -0.93 5.21 -8.33
C GLU A 77 0.38 5.91 -7.93
N LEU A 78 1.19 6.33 -8.90
CA LEU A 78 2.44 7.05 -8.64
C LEU A 78 2.18 8.41 -7.95
N LEU A 79 1.17 9.14 -8.42
CA LEU A 79 0.74 10.41 -7.83
C LEU A 79 0.24 10.21 -6.40
N ALA A 80 -0.61 9.19 -6.18
CA ALA A 80 -1.11 8.84 -4.86
C ALA A 80 0.04 8.48 -3.90
N ASN A 81 0.99 7.66 -4.34
CA ASN A 81 2.16 7.29 -3.54
C ASN A 81 3.03 8.51 -3.17
N ALA A 82 3.24 9.45 -4.10
CA ALA A 82 3.99 10.68 -3.84
C ALA A 82 3.28 11.57 -2.78
N ILE A 83 1.95 11.71 -2.89
CA ILE A 83 1.14 12.44 -1.91
C ILE A 83 1.19 11.76 -0.54
N THR A 84 1.01 10.43 -0.49
CA THR A 84 1.09 9.64 0.76
C THR A 84 2.45 9.80 1.41
N LEU A 85 3.53 9.67 0.63
CA LEU A 85 4.90 9.82 1.11
C LEU A 85 5.14 11.21 1.73
N ALA A 86 4.81 12.27 0.99
CA ALA A 86 5.02 13.63 1.45
C ALA A 86 4.14 13.99 2.67
N TYR A 87 2.89 13.52 2.71
CA TYR A 87 1.97 13.80 3.82
C TYR A 87 2.50 13.21 5.13
N ASN A 88 2.84 11.92 5.10
CA ASN A 88 3.30 11.20 6.29
C ASN A 88 4.69 11.69 6.74
N TYR A 89 5.58 12.03 5.80
CA TYR A 89 6.88 12.63 6.11
C TYR A 89 6.73 13.98 6.82
N ARG A 90 5.89 14.90 6.28
CA ARG A 90 5.65 16.22 6.87
C ARG A 90 5.03 16.16 8.28
N LYS A 91 4.24 15.11 8.55
CA LYS A 91 3.64 14.86 9.87
C LYS A 91 4.61 14.20 10.86
N GLY A 92 5.81 13.79 10.41
CA GLY A 92 6.81 13.16 11.27
C GLY A 92 6.47 11.72 11.68
N TYR A 93 5.61 11.02 10.93
CA TYR A 93 5.30 9.62 11.23
C TYR A 93 6.49 8.70 10.96
N SER A 94 6.48 7.53 11.58
CA SER A 94 7.51 6.51 11.41
C SER A 94 7.56 6.01 9.96
N PHE A 95 8.77 5.71 9.46
CA PHE A 95 8.95 5.14 8.13
C PHE A 95 8.17 3.83 7.92
N THR A 96 7.97 3.04 8.98
CA THR A 96 7.15 1.81 8.95
C THR A 96 5.69 2.04 8.52
N THR A 97 5.17 3.26 8.68
CA THR A 97 3.78 3.61 8.35
C THR A 97 3.57 3.84 6.85
N TYR A 98 4.55 4.43 6.17
CA TYR A 98 4.42 4.91 4.78
C TYR A 98 5.51 4.40 3.83
N GLY A 99 6.52 3.68 4.34
CA GLY A 99 7.69 3.27 3.58
C GLY A 99 7.37 2.39 2.38
N GLU A 100 6.27 1.62 2.43
CA GLU A 100 5.79 0.87 1.26
C GLU A 100 5.50 1.77 0.06
N ALA A 101 4.97 3.00 0.30
CA ALA A 101 4.52 3.89 -0.75
C ALA A 101 5.73 4.41 -1.55
N LEU A 102 6.88 4.59 -0.87
CA LEU A 102 8.14 4.89 -1.52
C LEU A 102 8.55 3.76 -2.48
N PHE A 103 8.62 2.52 -1.99
CA PHE A 103 9.08 1.38 -2.80
C PHE A 103 8.12 1.05 -3.94
N ILE A 104 6.81 1.09 -3.70
CA ILE A 104 5.79 0.89 -4.73
C ILE A 104 5.84 2.05 -5.74
N GLY A 105 6.05 3.29 -5.28
CA GLY A 105 6.23 4.46 -6.13
C GLY A 105 7.39 4.30 -7.10
N VAL A 106 8.57 3.90 -6.62
CA VAL A 106 9.75 3.65 -7.47
C VAL A 106 9.47 2.55 -8.52
N GLN A 107 8.83 1.46 -8.10
CA GLN A 107 8.47 0.38 -9.02
C GLN A 107 7.45 0.84 -10.07
N ASN A 108 6.42 1.59 -9.68
CA ASN A 108 5.40 2.12 -10.58
C ASN A 108 5.99 3.14 -11.58
N LEU A 109 6.90 4.00 -11.15
CA LEU A 109 7.64 4.91 -12.04
C LEU A 109 8.44 4.11 -13.08
N THR A 110 9.16 3.08 -12.64
CA THR A 110 9.95 2.23 -13.52
C THR A 110 9.07 1.54 -14.57
N ILE A 111 7.93 0.97 -14.14
CA ILE A 111 6.97 0.34 -15.06
C ILE A 111 6.39 1.37 -16.05
N ALA A 112 5.97 2.54 -15.58
CA ALA A 112 5.42 3.58 -16.44
C ALA A 112 6.43 4.06 -17.50
N LEU A 113 7.70 4.24 -17.13
CA LEU A 113 8.77 4.58 -18.06
C LEU A 113 9.00 3.47 -19.09
N LEU A 114 9.06 2.20 -18.66
CA LEU A 114 9.18 1.06 -19.58
C LEU A 114 8.00 0.97 -20.55
N MET A 115 6.77 1.25 -20.10
CA MET A 115 5.59 1.29 -20.98
C MET A 115 5.74 2.35 -22.07
N LEU A 116 6.25 3.53 -21.73
CA LEU A 116 6.44 4.62 -22.69
C LEU A 116 7.61 4.34 -23.65
N LEU A 117 8.67 3.69 -23.18
CA LEU A 117 9.77 3.25 -24.03
C LEU A 117 9.32 2.19 -25.04
N LEU A 118 8.58 1.16 -24.60
CA LEU A 118 8.09 0.07 -25.47
C LEU A 118 7.04 0.52 -26.49
N THR A 119 6.33 1.64 -26.23
CA THR A 119 5.37 2.23 -27.16
C THR A 119 5.98 3.30 -28.07
N GLY A 120 7.31 3.48 -28.06
CA GLY A 120 8.01 4.46 -28.89
C GLY A 120 7.84 5.91 -28.45
N ARG A 121 7.36 6.16 -27.23
CA ARG A 121 7.06 7.48 -26.66
C ARG A 121 8.09 7.90 -25.61
N ALA A 122 9.38 7.67 -25.89
CA ALA A 122 10.48 7.89 -24.93
C ALA A 122 10.57 9.34 -24.43
N THR A 123 10.35 10.33 -25.30
CA THR A 123 10.36 11.76 -24.95
C THR A 123 9.26 12.11 -23.93
N LEU A 124 8.06 11.54 -24.12
CA LEU A 124 6.96 11.67 -23.16
C LEU A 124 7.28 10.98 -21.84
N GLY A 125 8.00 9.85 -21.87
CA GLY A 125 8.54 9.18 -20.68
C GLY A 125 9.46 10.08 -19.87
N LEU A 126 10.45 10.70 -20.51
CA LEU A 126 11.36 11.63 -19.84
C LEU A 126 10.61 12.84 -19.27
N ALA A 127 9.73 13.45 -20.05
CA ALA A 127 8.92 14.58 -19.59
C ALA A 127 8.04 14.20 -18.38
N ALA A 128 7.41 13.03 -18.41
CA ALA A 128 6.60 12.53 -17.30
C ALA A 128 7.45 12.27 -16.05
N GLY A 129 8.64 11.66 -16.20
CA GLY A 129 9.57 11.42 -15.10
C GLY A 129 10.03 12.71 -14.43
N VAL A 130 10.47 13.70 -15.23
CA VAL A 130 10.88 15.02 -14.71
C VAL A 130 9.70 15.73 -14.03
N SER A 131 8.52 15.72 -14.66
CA SER A 131 7.30 16.31 -14.07
C SER A 131 6.97 15.68 -12.72
N MET A 132 7.11 14.37 -12.59
CA MET A 132 6.87 13.67 -11.32
C MET A 132 7.89 14.02 -10.24
N LEU A 133 9.16 14.22 -10.59
CA LEU A 133 10.18 14.67 -9.65
C LEU A 133 9.89 16.10 -9.14
N ILE A 134 9.55 17.01 -10.05
CA ILE A 134 9.19 18.40 -9.71
C ILE A 134 7.95 18.42 -8.82
N LEU A 135 6.91 17.67 -9.19
CA LEU A 135 5.69 17.55 -8.39
C LEU A 135 5.99 17.02 -7.00
N THR A 136 6.79 15.96 -6.91
CA THR A 136 7.17 15.37 -5.62
C THR A 136 7.92 16.41 -4.79
N TYR A 137 8.92 17.10 -5.34
CA TYR A 137 9.62 18.18 -4.64
C TYR A 137 8.66 19.25 -4.09
N ALA A 138 7.71 19.72 -4.91
CA ALA A 138 6.71 20.69 -4.48
C ALA A 138 5.81 20.16 -3.34
N LEU A 139 5.45 18.88 -3.38
CA LEU A 139 4.72 18.22 -2.30
C LEU A 139 5.53 18.08 -1.01
N PHE A 140 6.85 18.20 -1.00
CA PHE A 140 7.66 18.23 0.24
C PHE A 140 7.85 19.65 0.78
N ASP A 141 7.78 20.67 -0.07
CA ASP A 141 7.97 22.07 0.32
C ASP A 141 6.68 22.73 0.88
N VAL A 142 6.71 23.09 2.17
CA VAL A 142 5.55 23.70 2.88
C VAL A 142 5.18 25.07 2.31
N SER A 143 6.12 25.79 1.70
CA SER A 143 5.87 27.10 1.09
C SER A 143 5.10 27.00 -0.23
N LEU A 144 5.30 25.91 -0.97
CA LEU A 144 4.61 25.65 -2.24
C LEU A 144 3.24 24.99 -2.02
N VAL A 145 3.17 24.05 -1.09
CA VAL A 145 1.93 23.31 -0.76
C VAL A 145 1.65 23.45 0.73
N GLY A 146 0.69 24.30 1.09
CA GLY A 146 0.28 24.51 2.48
C GLY A 146 -0.37 23.26 3.11
N GLY A 147 -0.41 23.22 4.44
CA GLY A 147 -0.91 22.06 5.21
C GLY A 147 -2.34 21.64 4.84
N THR A 148 -3.27 22.58 4.71
CA THR A 148 -4.66 22.29 4.31
C THR A 148 -4.75 21.68 2.93
N MET A 149 -4.00 22.21 1.96
CA MET A 149 -3.96 21.65 0.60
C MET A 149 -3.38 20.24 0.62
N MET A 150 -2.34 20.01 1.42
CA MET A 150 -1.72 18.69 1.56
C MET A 150 -2.69 17.66 2.16
N SER A 151 -3.45 18.03 3.21
CA SER A 151 -4.49 17.16 3.78
C SER A 151 -5.62 16.86 2.79
N THR A 152 -6.05 17.86 2.00
CA THR A 152 -7.05 17.64 0.96
C THR A 152 -6.54 16.68 -0.12
N LEU A 153 -5.32 16.89 -0.60
CA LEU A 153 -4.69 16.01 -1.58
C LEU A 153 -4.58 14.58 -1.05
N TYR A 154 -4.14 14.41 0.21
CA TYR A 154 -4.10 13.10 0.84
C TYR A 154 -5.50 12.48 0.94
N GLY A 155 -6.51 13.24 1.36
CA GLY A 155 -7.89 12.77 1.40
C GLY A 155 -8.42 12.30 0.04
N LEU A 156 -8.01 12.94 -1.06
CA LEU A 156 -8.37 12.53 -2.42
C LEU A 156 -7.70 11.22 -2.88
N THR A 157 -6.59 10.81 -2.23
CA THR A 157 -5.98 9.50 -2.51
C THR A 157 -6.83 8.34 -2.00
N ILE A 158 -7.64 8.56 -0.96
CA ILE A 158 -8.45 7.50 -0.34
C ILE A 158 -9.51 6.96 -1.32
N PRO A 159 -10.38 7.79 -1.96
CA PRO A 159 -11.30 7.32 -2.99
C PRO A 159 -10.61 6.64 -4.17
N LEU A 160 -9.42 7.12 -4.58
CA LEU A 160 -8.66 6.53 -5.68
C LEU A 160 -8.34 5.06 -5.40
N VAL A 161 -7.87 4.73 -4.19
CA VAL A 161 -7.54 3.35 -3.80
C VAL A 161 -8.79 2.46 -3.79
N ILE A 162 -9.91 2.98 -3.26
CA ILE A 162 -11.17 2.23 -3.11
C ILE A 162 -11.88 2.04 -4.45
N SER A 163 -11.73 2.98 -5.39
CA SER A 163 -12.39 2.95 -6.71
C SER A 163 -12.08 1.68 -7.50
N SER A 164 -10.90 1.09 -7.28
CA SER A 164 -10.51 -0.18 -7.93
C SER A 164 -11.32 -1.39 -7.46
N ARG A 165 -11.91 -1.34 -6.26
CA ARG A 165 -12.65 -2.45 -5.64
C ARG A 165 -14.15 -2.38 -5.90
N ILE A 166 -14.71 -1.18 -6.07
CA ILE A 166 -16.15 -0.98 -6.26
C ILE A 166 -16.71 -1.75 -7.46
N PRO A 167 -16.11 -1.67 -8.68
CA PRO A 167 -16.60 -2.43 -9.83
C PRO A 167 -16.55 -3.93 -9.58
N GLN A 168 -15.50 -4.42 -8.90
CA GLN A 168 -15.34 -5.83 -8.58
C GLN A 168 -16.42 -6.32 -7.62
N ILE A 169 -16.70 -5.56 -6.55
CA ILE A 169 -17.77 -5.84 -5.58
C ILE A 169 -19.13 -5.90 -6.28
N TYR A 170 -19.41 -4.92 -7.15
CA TYR A 170 -20.66 -4.86 -7.91
C TYR A 170 -20.79 -6.05 -8.87
N THR A 171 -19.75 -6.37 -9.64
CA THR A 171 -19.78 -7.47 -10.61
C THR A 171 -20.00 -8.81 -9.92
N ILE A 172 -19.32 -9.10 -8.80
CA ILE A 172 -19.53 -10.35 -8.05
C ILE A 172 -20.96 -10.40 -7.51
N HIS A 173 -21.47 -9.28 -6.96
CA HIS A 173 -22.83 -9.23 -6.45
C HIS A 173 -23.88 -9.43 -7.55
N LYS A 174 -23.66 -8.86 -8.73
CA LYS A 174 -24.56 -8.99 -9.88
C LYS A 174 -24.54 -10.40 -10.46
N ASN A 175 -23.34 -10.96 -10.61
CA ASN A 175 -23.14 -12.25 -11.27
C ASN A 175 -23.40 -13.44 -10.33
N LYS A 176 -23.34 -13.23 -9.01
CA LYS A 176 -23.51 -14.25 -7.97
C LYS A 176 -22.45 -15.37 -8.02
N TYR A 177 -21.29 -15.13 -8.62
CA TYR A 177 -20.12 -16.00 -8.59
C TYR A 177 -18.83 -15.15 -8.66
N THR A 178 -17.70 -15.71 -8.23
CA THR A 178 -16.40 -15.00 -8.09
C THR A 178 -15.52 -15.08 -9.34
N GLY A 179 -15.78 -16.05 -10.22
CA GLY A 179 -15.12 -16.20 -11.52
C GLY A 179 -13.65 -16.62 -11.35
N GLN A 180 -12.75 -15.91 -12.04
CA GLN A 180 -11.30 -16.16 -12.00
C GLN A 180 -10.59 -15.39 -10.88
N LEU A 181 -11.33 -14.83 -9.93
CA LEU A 181 -10.74 -14.08 -8.83
C LEU A 181 -9.99 -15.02 -7.89
N SER A 182 -8.70 -14.73 -7.64
CA SER A 182 -7.89 -15.53 -6.73
C SER A 182 -8.31 -15.31 -5.29
N ALA A 183 -8.84 -16.34 -4.64
CA ALA A 183 -9.21 -16.31 -3.23
C ALA A 183 -8.01 -15.94 -2.34
N PHE A 184 -6.85 -16.53 -2.65
CA PHE A 184 -5.60 -16.22 -1.97
C PHE A 184 -5.27 -14.73 -2.04
N ALA A 185 -5.39 -14.11 -3.21
CA ALA A 185 -5.13 -12.68 -3.36
C ALA A 185 -6.13 -11.84 -2.57
N VAL A 186 -7.44 -12.16 -2.63
CA VAL A 186 -8.49 -11.42 -1.92
C VAL A 186 -8.27 -11.43 -0.41
N PHE A 187 -8.01 -12.60 0.19
CA PHE A 187 -7.76 -12.69 1.63
C PHE A 187 -6.45 -12.01 2.02
N ASN A 188 -5.40 -12.13 1.21
CA ASN A 188 -4.13 -11.46 1.48
C ASN A 188 -4.28 -9.93 1.45
N TYR A 189 -5.07 -9.39 0.51
CA TYR A 189 -5.39 -7.95 0.51
C TYR A 189 -6.19 -7.55 1.74
N PHE A 190 -7.19 -8.33 2.16
CA PHE A 190 -7.96 -8.06 3.38
C PHE A 190 -7.09 -8.07 4.64
N PHE A 191 -6.27 -9.10 4.83
CA PHE A 191 -5.37 -9.16 5.99
C PHE A 191 -4.31 -8.06 5.95
N GLY A 192 -3.78 -7.73 4.77
CA GLY A 192 -2.84 -6.62 4.60
C GLY A 192 -3.44 -5.27 4.96
N THR A 193 -4.69 -4.98 4.56
CA THR A 193 -5.35 -3.73 4.97
C THR A 193 -5.74 -3.73 6.44
N ALA A 194 -6.15 -4.87 7.01
CA ALA A 194 -6.45 -5.00 8.43
C ALA A 194 -5.20 -4.77 9.29
N ALA A 195 -4.08 -5.33 8.85
CA ALA A 195 -2.75 -5.08 9.40
C ALA A 195 -2.41 -3.59 9.37
N ARG A 196 -2.63 -2.91 8.23
CA ARG A 196 -2.42 -1.46 8.13
C ARG A 196 -3.31 -0.69 9.11
N LEU A 197 -4.61 -1.01 9.20
CA LEU A 197 -5.50 -0.35 10.16
C LEU A 197 -5.00 -0.49 11.60
N PHE A 198 -4.57 -1.68 11.99
CA PHE A 198 -3.98 -1.91 13.31
C PHE A 198 -2.73 -1.04 13.53
N THR A 199 -1.78 -1.05 12.58
CA THR A 199 -0.57 -0.22 12.70
C THR A 199 -0.88 1.27 12.75
N THR A 200 -1.90 1.74 12.02
CA THR A 200 -2.35 3.14 12.05
C THR A 200 -2.93 3.49 13.41
N ILE A 201 -3.76 2.65 14.02
CA ILE A 201 -4.32 2.89 15.36
C ILE A 201 -3.21 3.00 16.41
N VAL A 202 -2.11 2.25 16.25
CA VAL A 202 -1.01 2.21 17.22
C VAL A 202 0.04 3.30 16.99
N GLU A 203 0.35 3.63 15.73
CA GLU A 203 1.49 4.50 15.37
C GLU A 203 1.09 5.90 14.88
N VAL A 204 -0.18 6.14 14.55
CA VAL A 204 -0.61 7.37 13.86
C VAL A 204 -1.78 8.02 14.58
N ASP A 205 -1.54 9.22 15.10
CA ASP A 205 -2.58 10.08 15.67
C ASP A 205 -3.15 11.03 14.59
N ASP A 206 -3.83 10.46 13.59
CA ASP A 206 -4.46 11.21 12.49
C ASP A 206 -5.73 10.52 11.99
N SER A 207 -6.86 11.17 12.23
CA SER A 207 -8.18 10.69 11.82
C SER A 207 -8.29 10.47 10.31
N LEU A 208 -7.60 11.25 9.47
CA LEU A 208 -7.67 11.13 8.02
C LEU A 208 -6.97 9.84 7.54
N VAL A 209 -5.80 9.54 8.10
CA VAL A 209 -5.07 8.30 7.82
C VAL A 209 -5.87 7.09 8.33
N LEU A 210 -6.45 7.22 9.54
CA LEU A 210 -7.28 6.19 10.15
C LEU A 210 -8.53 5.86 9.32
N VAL A 211 -9.27 6.88 8.88
CA VAL A 211 -10.46 6.71 8.04
C VAL A 211 -10.09 6.05 6.71
N GLY A 212 -8.98 6.47 6.09
CA GLY A 212 -8.48 5.83 4.88
C GLY A 212 -8.20 4.34 5.06
N ALA A 213 -7.50 3.98 6.13
CA ALA A 213 -7.23 2.58 6.46
C ALA A 213 -8.51 1.78 6.76
N ALA A 214 -9.45 2.36 7.51
CA ALA A 214 -10.71 1.73 7.84
C ALA A 214 -11.56 1.44 6.60
N LEU A 215 -11.68 2.42 5.69
CA LEU A 215 -12.39 2.25 4.43
C LEU A 215 -11.73 1.19 3.54
N ALA A 216 -10.39 1.12 3.51
CA ALA A 216 -9.67 0.09 2.78
C ALA A 216 -9.94 -1.32 3.35
N VAL A 217 -10.01 -1.47 4.68
CA VAL A 217 -10.41 -2.73 5.33
C VAL A 217 -11.84 -3.10 4.97
N ILE A 218 -12.78 -2.16 5.03
CA ILE A 218 -14.19 -2.42 4.69
C ILE A 218 -14.31 -2.89 3.24
N ALA A 219 -13.68 -2.19 2.29
CA ALA A 219 -13.77 -2.53 0.88
C ALA A 219 -13.19 -3.93 0.57
N ASN A 220 -12.02 -4.26 1.11
CA ASN A 220 -11.42 -5.59 0.90
C ASN A 220 -12.13 -6.68 1.72
N GLY A 221 -12.72 -6.34 2.88
CA GLY A 221 -13.53 -7.22 3.70
C GLY A 221 -14.83 -7.61 3.01
N LEU A 222 -15.48 -6.68 2.30
CA LEU A 222 -16.65 -6.98 1.48
C LEU A 222 -16.32 -7.98 0.36
N LEU A 223 -15.18 -7.80 -0.32
CA LEU A 223 -14.73 -8.76 -1.33
C LEU A 223 -14.42 -10.13 -0.72
N ALA A 224 -13.76 -10.18 0.44
CA ALA A 224 -13.50 -11.43 1.15
C ALA A 224 -14.79 -12.13 1.57
N ALA A 225 -15.79 -11.38 2.08
CA ALA A 225 -17.09 -11.92 2.43
C ALA A 225 -17.83 -12.47 1.19
N GLN A 226 -17.81 -11.74 0.08
CA GLN A 226 -18.37 -12.23 -1.19
C GLN A 226 -17.64 -13.47 -1.70
N MET A 227 -16.32 -13.54 -1.52
CA MET A 227 -15.52 -14.71 -1.91
C MET A 227 -15.96 -15.96 -1.14
N VAL A 228 -16.21 -15.84 0.17
CA VAL A 228 -16.73 -16.94 0.99
C VAL A 228 -18.16 -17.28 0.61
N TYR A 229 -19.04 -16.27 0.47
CA TYR A 229 -20.46 -16.48 0.23
C TYR A 229 -20.73 -17.15 -1.14
N TYR A 230 -19.98 -16.76 -2.18
CA TYR A 230 -20.13 -17.30 -3.53
C TYR A 230 -19.07 -18.34 -3.89
N TRP A 231 -18.38 -18.95 -2.91
CA TRP A 231 -17.24 -19.85 -3.13
C TRP A 231 -17.55 -21.02 -4.07
N ASN A 232 -18.75 -21.61 -3.94
CA ASN A 232 -19.21 -22.74 -4.74
C ASN A 232 -20.14 -22.33 -5.89
N ALA A 233 -20.40 -21.04 -6.07
CA ALA A 233 -21.27 -20.59 -7.14
C ALA A 233 -20.49 -20.62 -8.47
N SER A 234 -21.07 -21.28 -9.47
CA SER A 234 -20.50 -21.38 -10.81
C SER A 234 -21.30 -20.55 -11.81
N ALA A 235 -20.64 -20.09 -12.87
CA ALA A 235 -21.33 -19.44 -13.96
C ALA A 235 -22.44 -20.37 -14.53
N PRO A 236 -23.59 -19.81 -14.94
CA PRO A 236 -24.62 -20.59 -15.64
C PRO A 236 -23.98 -21.30 -16.84
N LYS A 237 -24.23 -22.61 -16.99
CA LYS A 237 -23.81 -23.34 -18.19
C LYS A 237 -24.54 -22.72 -19.39
N GLU A 238 -23.80 -22.23 -20.38
CA GLU A 238 -24.37 -21.86 -21.69
C GLU A 238 -25.12 -23.08 -22.25
N LYS A 239 -26.38 -22.88 -22.65
CA LYS A 239 -27.22 -23.91 -23.28
C LYS A 239 -27.01 -23.90 -24.79
#